data_AF-A0A349NB72-F1
#
_entry.id   AF-A0A349NB72-F1
#
_cell.length_a   1.000
_cell.length_b   1.000
_cell.length_c   1.000
_cell.angle_alpha   90.00
_cell.angle_beta   90.00
_cell.angle_gamma   90.00
#
_symmetry.space_group_name_H-M   'P 1'
#
loop_
_entity.id
_entity.type
_entity.pdbx_description
1 polymer ?
#
loop_
_entity_poly.entity_id
_entity_poly.type
_entity_poly.pdbx_seq_one_letter_code
_entity_poly.pdbx_strand_id
1 'polypeptide(L)'
;PVSVGEPWQWDTAGKGGLILWPLFGATNQLLGGLAFMVIAFWMWRRGLPVWFVVVPMIFMLFLPAVAMSLNLFGENGYLARSIETGNWTLSIFGLATMGLEIWMIIEAIVAWPKARGELETQLSPLPTDSKPNDSERSY
;
A
#
# COMPACT_ATOMS: atom_id res chain seq x y z
N PRO A 1 -16.64 4.84 30.23
CA PRO A 1 -15.28 5.14 29.70
C PRO A 1 -14.21 4.70 30.70
N VAL A 2 -13.32 3.78 30.29
CA VAL A 2 -12.21 3.30 31.15
C VAL A 2 -11.04 4.28 31.03
N SER A 3 -10.54 4.77 32.17
CA SER A 3 -9.40 5.68 32.27
C SER A 3 -8.07 4.92 32.12
N VAL A 4 -7.08 5.53 31.46
CA VAL A 4 -5.75 4.93 31.30
C VAL A 4 -5.03 4.96 32.66
N GLY A 5 -4.89 3.79 33.30
CA GLY A 5 -4.22 3.64 34.61
C GLY A 5 -4.93 2.73 35.62
N GLU A 6 -6.07 2.12 35.29
CA GLU A 6 -6.74 1.19 36.21
C GLU A 6 -5.97 -0.14 36.41
N PRO A 7 -6.02 -0.71 37.63
CA PRO A 7 -5.34 -1.97 37.94
C PRO A 7 -5.89 -3.13 37.10
N TRP A 8 -5.02 -4.10 36.80
CA TRP A 8 -5.38 -5.31 36.07
C TRP A 8 -6.49 -6.07 36.81
N GLN A 9 -7.70 -6.05 36.25
CA GLN A 9 -8.86 -6.81 36.70
C GLN A 9 -9.29 -7.74 35.56
N TRP A 10 -9.95 -8.86 35.89
CA TRP A 10 -10.50 -9.78 34.88
C TRP A 10 -11.47 -9.08 33.91
N ASP A 11 -12.08 -7.97 34.33
CA ASP A 11 -12.95 -7.11 33.52
C ASP A 11 -12.19 -6.11 32.61
N THR A 12 -10.90 -5.87 32.84
CA THR A 12 -10.03 -5.01 32.01
C THR A 12 -9.01 -5.79 31.17
N ALA A 13 -8.75 -7.05 31.52
CA ALA A 13 -7.90 -7.97 30.77
C ALA A 13 -8.45 -8.18 29.33
N GLY A 14 -7.65 -7.85 28.31
CA GLY A 14 -8.01 -8.05 26.89
C GLY A 14 -8.63 -6.84 26.18
N LYS A 15 -9.04 -5.78 26.91
CA LYS A 15 -9.55 -4.53 26.29
C LYS A 15 -8.49 -3.83 25.44
N GLY A 16 -7.21 -3.92 25.82
CA GLY A 16 -6.10 -3.43 25.00
C GLY A 16 -6.00 -4.13 23.65
N GLY A 17 -6.24 -5.45 23.59
CA GLY A 17 -6.24 -6.21 22.33
C GLY A 17 -7.37 -5.78 21.39
N LEU A 18 -8.55 -5.48 21.94
CA LEU A 18 -9.69 -4.97 21.17
C LEU A 18 -9.44 -3.56 20.59
N ILE A 19 -8.60 -2.75 21.25
CA ILE A 19 -8.19 -1.43 20.76
C ILE A 19 -7.09 -1.53 19.70
N LEU A 20 -6.18 -2.50 19.82
CA LEU A 20 -5.06 -2.68 18.90
C LEU A 20 -5.44 -3.42 17.60
N TRP A 21 -6.47 -4.27 17.64
CA TRP A 21 -6.89 -5.05 16.47
C TRP A 21 -7.27 -4.20 15.25
N PRO A 22 -8.05 -3.11 15.37
CA PRO A 22 -8.33 -2.21 14.25
C PRO A 22 -7.07 -1.57 13.66
N LEU A 23 -6.07 -1.26 14.49
CA LEU A 23 -4.80 -0.68 14.03
C LEU A 23 -4.01 -1.64 13.15
N PHE A 24 -3.99 -2.92 13.54
CA PHE A 24 -3.39 -3.97 12.72
C PHE A 24 -4.11 -4.09 11.36
N GLY A 25 -5.44 -4.11 11.38
CA GLY A 25 -6.24 -4.19 10.16
C GLY A 25 -5.99 -3.03 9.19
N ALA A 26 -6.00 -1.79 9.69
CA ALA A 26 -5.74 -0.59 8.89
C ALA A 26 -4.33 -0.59 8.30
N THR A 27 -3.31 -0.92 9.11
CA THR A 27 -1.92 -0.98 8.64
C THR A 27 -1.71 -2.06 7.57
N ASN A 28 -2.35 -3.23 7.73
CA ASN A 28 -2.27 -4.30 6.75
C ASN A 28 -2.94 -3.94 5.42
N GLN A 29 -4.05 -3.18 5.46
CA GLN A 29 -4.69 -2.67 4.24
C GLN A 29 -3.78 -1.69 3.49
N LEU A 30 -3.12 -0.77 4.21
CA LEU A 30 -2.15 0.14 3.59
C LEU A 30 -0.95 -0.59 2.98
N LEU A 31 -0.39 -1.58 3.69
CA LEU A 31 0.70 -2.42 3.18
C LEU A 31 0.27 -3.23 1.96
N GLY A 32 -0.95 -3.77 1.97
CA GLY A 32 -1.54 -4.47 0.82
C GLY A 32 -1.70 -3.54 -0.39
N GLY A 33 -2.23 -2.34 -0.18
CA GLY A 33 -2.34 -1.32 -1.21
C GLY A 33 -0.98 -0.93 -1.80
N LEU A 34 0.04 -0.74 -0.95
CA LEU A 34 1.42 -0.47 -1.38
C LEU A 34 2.02 -1.62 -2.18
N ALA A 35 1.85 -2.87 -1.73
CA ALA A 35 2.35 -4.03 -2.44
C ALA A 35 1.75 -4.14 -3.85
N PHE A 36 0.43 -3.98 -3.98
CA PHE A 36 -0.22 -3.97 -5.29
C PHE A 36 0.24 -2.80 -6.17
N MET A 37 0.45 -1.62 -5.58
CA MET A 37 0.96 -0.45 -6.30
C MET A 37 2.36 -0.69 -6.88
N VAL A 38 3.27 -1.26 -6.08
CA VAL A 38 4.63 -1.60 -6.52
C VAL A 38 4.60 -2.67 -7.62
N ILE A 39 3.79 -3.71 -7.47
CA ILE A 39 3.64 -4.76 -8.49
C ILE A 39 3.05 -4.19 -9.78
N ALA A 40 2.00 -3.36 -9.69
CA ALA A 40 1.39 -2.72 -10.85
C ALA A 40 2.41 -1.84 -11.59
N PHE A 41 3.22 -1.06 -10.87
CA PHE A 41 4.29 -0.26 -11.47
C PHE A 41 5.37 -1.11 -12.14
N TRP A 42 5.80 -2.20 -11.49
CA TRP A 42 6.79 -3.12 -12.05
C TRP A 42 6.28 -3.77 -13.34
N MET A 43 5.05 -4.27 -13.33
CA MET A 43 4.41 -4.87 -14.51
C MET A 43 4.25 -3.85 -15.64
N TRP A 44 3.85 -2.63 -15.29
CA TRP A 44 3.69 -1.54 -16.25
C TRP A 44 5.03 -1.20 -16.94
N ARG A 45 6.12 -1.12 -16.16
CA ARG A 45 7.47 -0.88 -16.70
C ARG A 45 7.91 -1.98 -17.67
N ARG A 46 7.51 -3.22 -17.44
CA ARG A 46 7.84 -4.39 -18.28
C ARG A 46 6.89 -4.57 -19.48
N GLY A 47 5.89 -3.71 -19.65
CA GLY A 47 4.89 -3.82 -20.73
C GLY A 47 3.94 -5.02 -20.56
N LEU A 48 3.80 -5.54 -19.33
CA LEU A 48 2.93 -6.67 -19.02
C LEU A 48 1.47 -6.20 -18.80
N PRO A 49 0.47 -7.08 -18.99
CA PRO A 49 -0.92 -6.73 -18.73
C PRO A 49 -1.14 -6.44 -17.23
N VAL A 50 -1.44 -5.20 -16.87
CA VAL A 50 -1.55 -4.75 -15.45
C VAL A 50 -2.97 -4.81 -14.88
N TRP A 51 -3.99 -4.98 -15.72
CA TRP A 51 -5.38 -4.70 -15.36
C TRP A 51 -5.88 -5.50 -14.16
N PHE A 52 -5.46 -6.76 -14.01
CA PHE A 52 -5.89 -7.64 -12.93
C PHE A 52 -5.22 -7.33 -11.58
N VAL A 53 -4.13 -6.56 -11.56
CA VAL A 53 -3.47 -6.06 -10.34
C VAL A 53 -4.04 -4.69 -9.95
N VAL A 54 -4.29 -3.85 -10.95
CA VAL A 54 -4.82 -2.49 -10.75
C VAL A 54 -6.23 -2.52 -10.16
N VAL A 55 -7.07 -3.50 -10.53
CA VAL A 55 -8.43 -3.61 -9.97
C VAL A 55 -8.40 -3.84 -8.44
N PRO A 56 -7.74 -4.88 -7.90
CA PRO A 56 -7.56 -5.04 -6.44
C PRO A 56 -6.91 -3.84 -5.77
N MET A 57 -5.90 -3.24 -6.41
CA MET A 57 -5.21 -2.05 -5.90
C MET A 57 -6.18 -0.88 -5.68
N ILE A 58 -7.04 -0.59 -6.66
CA ILE A 58 -8.03 0.49 -6.55
C ILE A 58 -9.00 0.20 -5.41
N PHE A 59 -9.49 -1.03 -5.28
CA PHE A 59 -10.38 -1.37 -4.16
C PHE A 59 -9.70 -1.21 -2.80
N MET A 60 -8.43 -1.61 -2.68
CA MET A 60 -7.66 -1.50 -1.43
C MET A 60 -7.27 -0.06 -1.06
N LEU A 61 -7.18 0.86 -2.02
CA LEU A 61 -6.81 2.26 -1.74
C LEU A 61 -8.02 3.19 -1.70
N PHE A 62 -9.02 2.97 -2.55
CA PHE A 62 -10.11 3.92 -2.77
C PHE A 62 -11.32 3.66 -1.87
N LEU A 63 -11.72 2.40 -1.65
CA LEU A 63 -12.86 2.11 -0.76
C LEU A 63 -12.57 2.49 0.70
N PRO A 64 -11.38 2.17 1.26
CA PRO A 64 -11.02 2.63 2.59
C PRO A 64 -11.01 4.16 2.71
N ALA A 65 -10.48 4.88 1.72
CA ALA A 65 -10.47 6.34 1.72
C ALA A 65 -11.87 6.96 1.78
N VAL A 66 -12.83 6.43 1.01
CA VAL A 66 -14.22 6.88 1.07
C VAL A 66 -14.86 6.54 2.42
N ALA A 67 -14.71 5.29 2.87
CA ALA A 67 -15.28 4.85 4.14
C ALA A 67 -14.70 5.63 5.33
N MET A 68 -13.41 5.91 5.31
CA MET A 68 -12.70 6.64 6.36
C MET A 68 -13.10 8.11 6.35
N SER A 69 -13.25 8.72 5.18
CA SER A 69 -13.80 10.08 5.04
C SER A 69 -15.18 10.22 5.68
N LEU A 70 -16.08 9.28 5.38
CA LEU A 70 -17.43 9.26 5.97
C LEU A 70 -17.38 9.03 7.48
N ASN A 71 -16.52 8.13 7.94
CA ASN A 71 -16.37 7.84 9.37
C ASN A 71 -15.70 8.98 10.16
N LEU A 72 -14.84 9.79 9.55
CA LEU A 72 -14.20 10.94 10.21
C LEU A 72 -15.10 12.17 10.21
N PHE A 73 -15.68 12.51 9.06
CA PHE A 73 -16.33 13.80 8.81
C PHE A 73 -17.87 13.75 8.76
N GLY A 74 -18.48 12.57 8.89
CA GLY A 74 -19.95 12.45 8.97
C GLY A 74 -20.53 13.14 10.21
N GLU A 75 -21.85 13.34 10.24
CA GLU A 75 -22.57 14.01 11.34
C GLU A 75 -22.30 13.36 12.72
N ASN A 76 -22.04 12.05 12.76
CA ASN A 76 -21.63 11.29 13.95
C ASN A 76 -20.22 10.71 13.82
N GLY A 77 -19.37 11.35 13.02
CA GLY A 77 -18.03 10.89 12.74
C GLY A 77 -17.14 10.86 13.98
N TYR A 78 -16.01 10.17 13.89
CA TYR A 78 -15.06 10.02 14.98
C TYR A 78 -14.65 11.38 15.56
N LEU A 79 -14.46 12.41 14.73
CA LEU A 79 -14.10 13.75 15.18
C LEU A 79 -15.18 14.39 16.08
N ALA A 80 -16.44 14.37 15.64
CA ALA A 80 -17.56 14.90 16.43
C ALA A 80 -17.72 14.10 17.73
N ARG A 81 -17.67 12.77 17.64
CA ARG A 81 -17.82 11.88 18.81
C ARG A 81 -16.66 12.00 19.80
N SER A 82 -15.44 12.23 19.33
CA SER A 82 -14.27 12.41 20.19
C SER A 82 -14.37 13.68 21.04
N ILE A 83 -15.00 14.74 20.50
CA ILE A 83 -15.25 15.98 21.24
C ILE A 83 -16.29 15.75 22.35
N GLU A 84 -17.32 14.96 22.08
CA GLU A 84 -18.39 14.67 23.07
C GLU A 84 -18.00 13.63 24.13
N THR A 85 -17.27 12.59 23.73
CA THR A 85 -16.99 11.42 24.60
C THR A 85 -15.56 11.38 25.15
N GLY A 86 -14.67 12.25 24.66
CA GLY A 86 -13.26 12.32 25.05
C GLY A 86 -12.37 11.18 24.53
N ASN A 87 -12.92 10.26 23.71
CA ASN A 87 -12.14 9.16 23.15
C ASN A 87 -11.48 9.57 21.83
N TRP A 88 -10.24 10.02 21.90
CA TRP A 88 -9.46 10.52 20.75
C TRP A 88 -8.73 9.43 19.94
N THR A 89 -8.66 8.20 20.45
CA THR A 89 -7.85 7.13 19.83
C THR A 89 -8.27 6.86 18.39
N LEU A 90 -9.57 6.65 18.16
CA LEU A 90 -10.12 6.38 16.83
C LEU A 90 -9.96 7.56 15.88
N SER A 91 -10.05 8.80 16.39
CA SER A 91 -9.89 10.02 15.57
C SER A 91 -8.45 10.23 15.13
N ILE A 92 -7.47 10.03 16.02
CA ILE A 92 -6.04 10.16 15.69
C ILE A 92 -5.64 9.11 14.65
N PHE A 93 -6.02 7.85 14.87
CA PHE A 93 -5.74 6.79 13.89
C PHE A 93 -6.50 7.00 12.59
N GLY A 94 -7.73 7.51 12.66
CA GLY A 94 -8.51 7.96 11.52
C GLY A 94 -7.74 8.94 10.64
N LEU A 95 -7.32 10.04 11.23
CA LEU A 95 -6.56 11.11 10.58
C LEU A 95 -5.22 10.61 10.02
N ALA A 96 -4.49 9.82 10.79
CA ALA A 96 -3.20 9.26 10.35
C ALA A 96 -3.37 8.35 9.11
N THR A 97 -4.36 7.45 9.16
CA THR A 97 -4.67 6.55 8.04
C THR A 97 -5.10 7.34 6.81
N MET A 98 -6.01 8.31 6.97
CA MET A 98 -6.48 9.17 5.90
C MET A 98 -5.31 9.96 5.25
N GLY A 99 -4.39 10.49 6.06
CA GLY A 99 -3.19 11.17 5.55
C GLY A 99 -2.29 10.25 4.74
N LEU A 100 -2.06 9.02 5.20
CA LEU A 100 -1.30 8.01 4.47
C LEU A 100 -2.00 7.59 3.17
N GLU A 101 -3.31 7.40 3.17
CA GLU A 101 -4.08 7.08 1.96
C GLU A 101 -4.00 8.18 0.92
N ILE A 102 -4.15 9.44 1.33
CA ILE A 102 -4.00 10.60 0.43
C ILE A 102 -2.61 10.60 -0.19
N TRP A 103 -1.56 10.40 0.63
CA TRP A 103 -0.19 10.34 0.13
C TRP A 103 -0.01 9.19 -0.88
N MET A 104 -0.52 8.00 -0.56
CA MET A 104 -0.47 6.83 -1.45
C MET A 104 -1.14 7.10 -2.80
N ILE A 105 -2.31 7.74 -2.82
CA ILE A 105 -3.01 8.11 -4.06
C ILE A 105 -2.17 9.10 -4.88
N ILE A 106 -1.56 10.09 -4.22
CA ILE A 106 -0.68 11.06 -4.89
C ILE A 106 0.53 10.35 -5.50
N GLU A 107 1.22 9.47 -4.76
CA GLU A 107 2.36 8.70 -5.26
C GLU A 107 1.97 7.83 -6.45
N ALA A 108 0.81 7.17 -6.40
CA ALA A 108 0.30 6.36 -7.50
C ALA A 108 0.15 7.19 -8.80
N ILE A 109 -0.44 8.38 -8.69
CA ILE A 109 -0.65 9.29 -9.83
C ILE A 109 0.69 9.81 -10.37
N VAL A 110 1.62 10.18 -9.49
CA VAL A 110 2.94 10.73 -9.87
C VAL A 110 3.85 9.66 -10.49
N ALA A 111 3.79 8.42 -9.99
CA ALA A 111 4.63 7.33 -10.47
C ALA A 111 4.16 6.81 -11.84
N TRP A 112 2.85 6.81 -12.11
CA TRP A 112 2.26 6.26 -13.33
C TRP A 112 2.89 6.77 -14.66
N PRO A 113 3.07 8.08 -14.90
CA PRO A 113 3.69 8.58 -16.13
C PRO A 113 5.19 8.28 -16.22
N LYS A 114 5.90 8.21 -15.07
CA LYS A 114 7.35 7.93 -15.01
C LYS A 114 7.68 6.45 -15.29
N ALA A 115 6.67 5.59 -15.29
CA ALA A 115 6.82 4.14 -15.49
C ALA A 115 7.09 3.75 -16.96
N ARG A 116 6.78 4.61 -17.93
CA ARG A 116 7.14 4.39 -19.34
C ARG A 116 8.55 4.90 -19.60
N GLY A 117 9.48 4.04 -20.03
CA GLY A 117 10.67 4.56 -20.71
C GLY A 117 11.90 3.69 -20.81
N GLU A 118 12.09 2.65 -20.01
CA GLU A 118 13.37 1.92 -20.02
C GLU A 118 13.17 0.41 -20.02
N LEU A 119 13.01 -0.13 -21.23
CA LEU A 119 13.41 -1.50 -21.53
C LEU A 119 14.92 -1.46 -21.76
N GLU A 120 15.63 -2.27 -20.97
CA GLU A 120 17.08 -2.42 -20.95
C GLU A 120 17.68 -2.30 -22.37
N THR A 121 18.73 -1.48 -22.52
CA THR A 121 19.55 -1.47 -23.73
C THR A 121 20.02 -2.90 -23.97
N GLN A 122 19.50 -3.54 -25.01
CA GLN A 122 19.90 -4.89 -25.43
C GLN A 122 21.44 -4.89 -25.48
N LEU A 123 22.07 -5.73 -24.65
CA LEU A 123 23.52 -5.89 -24.67
C LEU A 123 23.95 -6.25 -26.09
N SER A 124 25.04 -5.63 -26.56
CA SER A 124 25.59 -5.94 -27.88
C SER A 124 25.81 -7.47 -27.97
N PRO A 125 25.41 -8.12 -29.08
CA PRO A 125 25.67 -9.55 -29.26
C PRO A 125 27.14 -9.84 -28.95
N LEU A 126 27.41 -10.88 -28.15
CA LEU A 126 28.77 -11.33 -27.91
C LEU A 126 29.46 -11.52 -29.27
N PRO A 127 30.68 -11.01 -29.47
CA PRO A 127 31.43 -11.27 -30.69
C PRO A 127 31.43 -12.78 -30.94
N THR A 128 30.82 -13.21 -32.05
CA THR A 128 30.93 -14.59 -32.49
C THR A 128 32.39 -14.78 -32.83
N ASP A 129 33.13 -15.44 -31.93
CA ASP A 129 34.51 -15.82 -32.16
C ASP A 129 34.49 -16.84 -33.31
N SER A 130 34.58 -16.33 -34.55
CA SER A 130 34.77 -17.14 -35.74
C SER A 130 36.17 -17.72 -35.65
N LYS A 131 36.33 -18.75 -34.81
CA LYS A 131 37.52 -19.59 -34.86
C LYS A 131 37.61 -20.07 -36.31
N PRO A 132 38.72 -19.77 -37.02
CA PRO A 132 38.88 -20.22 -38.39
C PRO A 132 38.72 -21.74 -38.39
N ASN A 133 37.96 -22.21 -39.36
CA ASN A 133 37.69 -23.61 -39.58
C ASN A 133 39.02 -24.40 -39.69
N ASP A 134 39.47 -25.01 -38.59
CA ASP A 134 40.69 -25.83 -38.55
C ASP A 134 40.53 -27.15 -39.34
N SER A 135 39.36 -27.40 -39.96
CA SER A 135 39.16 -28.51 -40.90
C SER A 135 39.74 -28.25 -42.30
N GLU A 136 40.24 -27.05 -42.60
CA GLU A 136 40.93 -26.75 -43.87
C GLU A 136 42.45 -27.04 -43.85
N ARG A 137 43.03 -27.38 -42.69
CA ARG A 137 44.47 -27.68 -42.56
C ARG A 137 44.84 -29.15 -42.64
N SER A 138 43.89 -30.04 -42.90
CA SER A 138 44.10 -31.48 -42.85
C SER A 138 43.73 -32.19 -44.15
N TYR A 139 44.25 -31.78 -45.32
CA TYR A 139 44.41 -32.62 -46.53
C TYR A 139 45.56 -32.11 -47.40
#